data_AF-X8DAF2-F1
#
_entry.id   AF-X8DAF2-F1
#
_cell.length_a   1.000
_cell.length_b   1.000
_cell.length_c   1.000
_cell.angle_alpha   90.00
_cell.angle_beta   90.00
_cell.angle_gamma   90.00
#
_symmetry.space_group_name_H-M   'P 1'
#
loop_
_entity.id
_entity.type
_entity.pdbx_description
1 polymer ?
#
loop_
_entity_poly.entity_id
_entity_poly.type
_entity_poly.pdbx_seq_one_letter_code
_entity_poly.pdbx_strand_id
1 'polypeptide(L)' 'MVGDRWHDVEGAAAHGIDTVVVGWGYGQADFAEDRAPGATHVATVAELRRALGV' A
#
# COMPACT_ATOMS: atom_id res chain seq x y z
N MET A 1 0.04 2.04 -7.99
CA MET A 1 -0.53 0.69 -7.79
C MET A 1 -1.16 0.64 -6.39
N VAL A 2 -2.23 -0.13 -6.19
CA VAL A 2 -2.90 -0.32 -4.90
C VAL A 2 -2.80 -1.80 -4.54
N GLY A 3 -2.28 -2.12 -3.36
CA GLY A 3 -2.02 -3.50 -2.95
C GLY A 3 -2.02 -3.66 -1.44
N ASP A 4 -2.06 -4.91 -0.96
CA ASP A 4 -2.08 -5.26 0.45
C ASP A 4 -0.84 -6.02 0.91
N ARG A 5 0.08 -6.36 -0.01
CA ARG A 5 1.27 -7.20 0.23
C ARG A 5 2.58 -6.44 0.01
N TRP A 6 3.66 -6.90 0.65
CA TRP A 6 5.00 -6.36 0.40
C TRP A 6 5.44 -6.51 -1.06
N HIS A 7 5.08 -7.63 -1.70
CA HIS A 7 5.37 -7.88 -3.12
C HIS A 7 4.73 -6.87 -4.07
N ASP A 8 3.59 -6.29 -3.68
CA ASP A 8 2.98 -5.21 -4.44
C ASP A 8 3.93 -4.00 -4.43
N VAL A 9 4.39 -3.60 -3.24
CA VAL A 9 5.31 -2.46 -3.05
C VAL A 9 6.61 -2.66 -3.83
N GLU A 10 7.25 -3.81 -3.66
CA GLU A 10 8.51 -4.14 -4.36
C GLU A 10 8.32 -4.16 -5.88
N GLY A 11 7.25 -4.80 -6.35
CA GLY A 11 6.93 -4.90 -7.77
C GLY A 11 6.69 -3.53 -8.39
N ALA A 12 5.92 -2.66 -7.72
CA ALA A 12 5.68 -1.30 -8.19
C ALA A 12 6.96 -0.45 -8.20
N ALA A 13 7.77 -0.53 -7.13
CA ALA A 13 9.03 0.20 -7.03
C ALA A 13 10.02 -0.20 -8.13
N ALA A 14 10.10 -1.50 -8.47
CA ALA A 14 10.94 -2.00 -9.56
C ALA A 14 10.58 -1.40 -10.94
N HIS A 15 9.36 -0.88 -11.08
CA HIS A 15 8.86 -0.24 -12.29
C HIS A 15 8.64 1.27 -12.15
N GLY A 16 9.08 1.89 -11.05
CA GLY A 16 8.95 3.33 -10.81
C GLY A 16 7.50 3.79 -10.61
N ILE A 17 6.65 2.93 -10.05
CA ILE A 17 5.24 3.21 -9.78
C ILE A 17 5.03 3.39 -8.28
N ASP A 18 4.36 4.48 -7.88
CA ASP A 18 4.00 4.71 -6.47
C ASP A 18 2.96 3.70 -5.97
N THR A 19 3.06 3.34 -4.69
CA THR A 19 2.15 2.36 -4.05
C THR A 19 1.33 2.96 -2.92
N VAL A 20 0.03 2.67 -2.94
CA VAL A 20 -0.86 2.83 -1.77
C VAL A 20 -1.11 1.44 -1.18
N VAL A 21 -0.66 1.23 0.05
CA VAL A 21 -0.87 -0.01 0.81
C VAL A 21 -2.18 0.08 1.57
N VAL A 22 -3.08 -0.88 1.35
CA VAL A 22 -4.37 -0.92 2.05
C VAL A 22 -4.29 -1.79 3.31
N GLY A 23 -5.01 -1.38 4.35
CA GLY A 23 -5.07 -2.02 5.66
C GLY A 23 -6.03 -3.21 5.73
N TRP A 24 -6.48 -3.73 4.59
CA TRP A 24 -7.39 -4.86 4.49
C TRP A 24 -6.88 -5.85 3.46
N GLY A 25 -7.28 -7.12 3.59
CA GLY A 25 -6.71 -8.22 2.81
C GLY A 25 -5.91 -9.16 3.69
N TYR A 26 -4.94 -9.85 3.11
CA TYR A 26 -4.17 -10.91 3.76
C TYR A 26 -2.72 -10.53 4.08
N GLY A 27 -2.22 -9.40 3.59
CA GLY A 27 -0.83 -8.96 3.81
C GLY A 27 -0.58 -8.11 5.05
N GLN A 28 -1.51 -8.04 6.00
CA GLN A 28 -1.32 -7.31 7.26
C GLN A 28 -0.04 -7.70 8.02
N ALA A 29 0.29 -8.99 8.02
CA ALA A 29 1.49 -9.50 8.67
C ALA A 29 2.78 -9.04 7.97
N ASP A 30 2.72 -8.77 6.67
CA ASP A 30 3.88 -8.33 5.88
C ASP A 30 4.40 -6.95 6.32
N PHE A 31 3.60 -6.17 7.05
CA PHE A 31 3.92 -4.81 7.52
C PHE A 31 3.85 -4.65 9.05
N ALA A 32 3.83 -5.75 9.80
CA ALA A 32 3.65 -5.73 11.26
C ALA A 32 4.87 -5.14 11.99
N GLU A 33 6.07 -5.26 11.41
CA GLU A 33 7.33 -4.80 12.00
C GLU A 33 7.85 -3.52 11.31
N ASP A 34 7.54 -3.33 10.03
CA ASP A 34 7.96 -2.17 9.25
C ASP A 34 6.84 -1.71 8.31
N ARG A 35 6.55 -0.40 8.34
CA ARG A 35 5.79 0.22 7.25
C ARG A 35 6.72 0.38 6.06
N ALA A 36 6.29 0.00 4.87
CA ALA A 36 7.05 0.24 3.64
C ALA A 36 7.44 1.73 3.54
N PRO A 37 8.73 2.06 3.68
CA PRO A 37 9.16 3.46 3.62
C PRO A 37 8.83 4.03 2.24
N GLY A 38 8.08 5.13 2.21
CA GLY A 38 7.67 5.78 0.96
C GLY A 38 6.34 5.28 0.37
N ALA A 39 5.73 4.22 0.92
CA ALA A 39 4.37 3.84 0.52
C ALA A 39 3.31 4.58 1.38
N THR A 40 2.21 4.98 0.77
CA THR A 40 1.09 5.58 1.50
C THR A 40 0.21 4.46 2.07
N HIS A 41 0.03 4.41 3.39
CA HIS A 41 -0.83 3.40 4.03
C HIS A 41 -2.23 3.97 4.36
N VAL A 42 -3.29 3.23 4.02
CA VAL A 42 -4.68 3.62 4.29
C VAL A 42 -5.45 2.46 4.95
N ALA A 43 -6.28 2.76 5.95
CA ALA A 43 -7.06 1.76 6.69
C ALA A 43 -8.50 1.63 6.19
N THR A 44 -9.01 2.62 5.45
CA THR A 44 -10.40 2.64 4.96
C THR A 44 -10.50 2.97 3.47
N VAL A 45 -11.62 2.57 2.85
CA VAL A 45 -11.95 2.96 1.47
C VAL A 45 -12.03 4.48 1.31
N ALA A 46 -12.53 5.20 2.32
CA ALA A 46 -12.60 6.66 2.29
C ALA A 46 -11.20 7.30 2.24
N GLU A 47 -10.24 6.75 2.97
CA GLU A 47 -8.84 7.19 2.92
C GLU A 47 -8.18 6.87 1.57
N LEU A 48 -8.46 5.69 1.01
CA LEU A 48 -7.98 5.33 -0.32
C LEU A 48 -8.49 6.33 -1.38
N ARG A 49 -9.78 6.66 -1.35
CA ARG A 49 -10.36 7.64 -2.27
C ARG A 49 -9.67 9.01 -2.18
N ARG A 50 -9.43 9.49 -0.95
CA ARG A 50 -8.66 10.72 -0.72
C ARG A 50 -7.24 10.65 -1.28
N ALA A 51 -6.55 9.52 -1.08
CA ALA A 51 -5.20 9.32 -1.60
C ALA A 51 -5.15 9.29 -3.15
N LEU A 52 -6.21 8.82 -3.80
CA LEU A 52 -6.34 8.76 -5.26
C LEU A 52 -6.93 10.04 -5.88
N GLY A 53 -7.42 10.99 -5.08
CA GLY A 53 -8.04 12.22 -5.57
C GLY A 53 -9.41 12.03 -6.23
N VAL A 54 -10.20 11.03 -5.79
CA VAL A 54 -11.52 10.66 -6.35
C VAL A 54 -12.65 10.59 -5.34
#